data_AF-A0A820LT96-F1
#
_entry.id   AF-A0A820LT96-F1
#
_cell.length_a   1.000
_cell.length_b   1.000
_cell.length_c   1.000
_cell.angle_alpha   90.00
_cell.angle_beta   90.00
_cell.angle_gamma   90.00
#
_symmetry.space_group_name_H-M   'P 1'
#
loop_
_entity.id
_entity.type
_entity.pdbx_description
1 polymer ?
#
loop_
_entity_poly.entity_id
_entity_poly.type
_entity_poly.pdbx_seq_one_letter_code
_entity_poly.pdbx_strand_id
1 'polypeptide(L)'
;MTVAGPISCMTFIRDSTVLACAIGNKIFLYKLDNGQHLITLSAHIRTINHLLFDEDQDCLISAGEDNLIHRWNIEDINLDRNIDVSPTKSFQGHTGPIHDVCQISIGKFHLILTASSDLSVRVCFIIYLF
;
A
#
# COMPACT_ATOMS: atom_id res chain seq x y z
N MET A 1 -10.60 14.50 -13.50
CA MET A 1 -9.78 13.50 -12.82
C MET A 1 -9.23 12.56 -13.89
N THR A 2 -8.03 12.82 -14.42
CA THR A 2 -7.41 11.92 -15.40
C THR A 2 -5.93 11.82 -15.08
N VAL A 3 -5.55 10.70 -14.50
CA VAL A 3 -4.14 10.30 -14.42
C VAL A 3 -3.86 9.45 -15.65
N ALA A 4 -2.78 9.75 -16.35
CA ALA A 4 -2.40 8.98 -17.53
C ALA A 4 -1.73 7.68 -17.10
N GLY A 5 -2.41 6.55 -17.28
CA GLY A 5 -1.83 5.22 -17.11
C GLY A 5 -2.86 4.16 -16.70
N PRO A 6 -2.58 2.87 -16.98
CA PRO A 6 -3.41 1.78 -16.47
C PRO A 6 -3.33 1.75 -14.94
N ILE A 7 -4.49 1.79 -14.30
CA ILE A 7 -4.61 1.62 -12.85
C ILE A 7 -4.59 0.12 -12.57
N SER A 8 -3.64 -0.35 -11.78
CA SER A 8 -3.55 -1.76 -11.41
C SER A 8 -4.45 -2.10 -10.22
N CYS A 9 -4.54 -1.22 -9.23
CA CYS A 9 -5.40 -1.39 -8.07
C CYS A 9 -5.72 -0.03 -7.41
N MET A 10 -6.76 -0.01 -6.57
CA MET A 10 -7.18 1.16 -5.81
C MET A 10 -7.70 0.74 -4.44
N THR A 11 -7.58 1.61 -3.44
CA THR A 11 -8.19 1.41 -2.12
C THR A 11 -8.56 2.74 -1.47
N PHE A 12 -9.47 2.70 -0.51
CA PHE A 12 -9.85 3.86 0.30
C PHE A 12 -8.99 3.93 1.57
N ILE A 13 -8.68 5.15 2.02
CA ILE A 13 -7.95 5.40 3.27
C ILE A 13 -8.65 6.52 4.08
N ARG A 14 -8.38 6.59 5.39
CA ARG A 14 -8.91 7.61 6.33
C ARG A 14 -10.43 7.76 6.26
N ASP A 15 -11.18 6.76 6.71
CA ASP A 15 -12.65 6.75 6.72
C ASP A 15 -13.26 7.05 5.34
N SER A 16 -12.64 6.55 4.27
CA SER A 16 -13.09 6.73 2.89
C SER A 16 -13.13 8.18 2.40
N THR A 17 -12.27 9.05 2.93
CA THR A 17 -12.14 10.45 2.46
C THR A 17 -11.06 10.62 1.40
N VAL A 18 -10.09 9.71 1.36
CA VAL A 18 -8.98 9.72 0.41
C VAL A 18 -8.96 8.40 -0.36
N LEU A 19 -8.73 8.49 -1.67
CA LEU A 19 -8.57 7.38 -2.59
C LEU A 19 -7.09 7.21 -2.92
N ALA A 20 -6.55 6.03 -2.67
CA ALA A 20 -5.23 5.61 -3.12
C ALA A 20 -5.34 4.82 -4.41
N CYS A 21 -4.61 5.23 -5.45
CA CYS A 21 -4.58 4.56 -6.76
C CYS A 21 -3.15 4.16 -7.11
N ALA A 22 -2.93 2.91 -7.48
CA ALA A 22 -1.66 2.44 -8.00
C ALA A 22 -1.62 2.56 -9.52
N ILE A 23 -0.61 3.24 -10.04
CA ILE A 23 -0.37 3.38 -11.48
C ILE A 23 1.12 3.14 -11.75
N GLY A 24 1.42 2.06 -12.46
CA GLY A 24 2.79 1.60 -12.64
C GLY A 24 3.43 1.32 -11.28
N ASN A 25 4.53 2.01 -10.98
CA ASN A 25 5.30 1.84 -9.74
C ASN A 25 5.01 2.92 -8.67
N LYS A 26 3.99 3.74 -8.89
CA LYS A 26 3.64 4.88 -8.02
C LYS A 26 2.25 4.74 -7.44
N ILE A 27 2.05 5.33 -6.27
CA ILE A 27 0.75 5.45 -5.61
C ILE A 27 0.35 6.93 -5.65
N PHE A 28 -0.87 7.20 -6.10
CA PHE A 28 -1.43 8.54 -6.14
C PHE A 28 -2.55 8.62 -5.11
N LEU A 29 -2.50 9.63 -4.24
CA LEU A 29 -3.55 9.90 -3.26
C LEU A 29 -4.42 11.06 -3.73
N TYR A 30 -5.73 10.85 -3.73
CA TYR A 30 -6.73 11.83 -4.14
C TYR A 30 -7.74 12.07 -3.03
N LYS A 31 -8.05 13.33 -2.76
CA LYS A 31 -9.21 13.67 -1.93
C LYS A 31 -10.49 13.42 -2.71
N LEU A 32 -11.43 12.67 -2.15
CA LEU A 32 -12.67 12.32 -2.85
C LEU A 32 -13.62 13.49 -3.00
N ASP A 33 -13.69 14.36 -1.99
CA ASP A 33 -14.63 15.49 -1.95
C ASP A 33 -14.56 16.39 -3.18
N ASN A 34 -13.36 16.64 -3.69
CA ASN A 34 -13.11 17.57 -4.80
C ASN A 34 -12.22 16.97 -5.91
N GLY A 35 -11.81 15.71 -5.79
CA GLY A 35 -10.89 15.04 -6.73
C GLY A 35 -9.48 15.64 -6.75
N GLN A 36 -9.09 16.41 -5.73
CA GLN A 36 -7.78 17.04 -5.65
C GLN A 36 -6.69 15.99 -5.46
N HIS A 37 -5.66 16.06 -6.29
CA HIS A 37 -4.43 15.31 -6.07
C HIS A 37 -3.72 15.84 -4.82
N LEU A 38 -3.47 14.96 -3.86
CA LEU A 38 -2.78 15.28 -2.62
C LEU A 38 -1.28 15.06 -2.78
N ILE A 39 -0.89 13.81 -3.08
CA ILE A 39 0.52 13.41 -3.13
C ILE A 39 0.71 12.21 -4.04
N THR A 40 1.92 12.12 -4.62
CA THR A 40 2.39 10.94 -5.37
C THR A 40 3.53 10.29 -4.60
N LEU A 41 3.37 9.02 -4.25
CA LEU A 41 4.40 8.21 -3.59
C LEU A 41 5.13 7.37 -4.64
N SER A 42 6.46 7.52 -4.70
CA SER A 42 7.32 6.64 -5.50
C SER A 42 7.54 5.33 -4.74
N ALA A 43 6.54 4.45 -4.82
CA ALA A 43 6.42 3.35 -3.87
C ALA A 43 7.30 2.15 -4.21
N HIS A 44 7.34 1.73 -5.48
CA HIS A 44 8.03 0.52 -5.90
C HIS A 44 9.00 0.79 -7.06
N ILE A 45 9.88 -0.17 -7.36
CA ILE A 45 10.76 -0.10 -8.54
C ILE A 45 10.03 -0.65 -9.77
N ARG A 46 9.11 -1.60 -9.55
CA ARG A 46 8.29 -2.22 -10.60
C ARG A 46 6.80 -2.00 -10.34
N THR A 47 5.96 -2.54 -11.21
CA THR A 47 4.50 -2.37 -11.13
C THR A 47 3.96 -2.83 -9.78
N ILE A 48 3.10 -2.00 -9.20
CA ILE A 48 2.34 -2.33 -8.00
C ILE A 48 1.15 -3.18 -8.44
N ASN A 49 1.00 -4.35 -7.83
CA ASN A 49 -0.10 -5.26 -8.15
C ASN A 49 -1.25 -5.13 -7.17
N HIS A 50 -0.97 -4.78 -5.91
CA HIS A 50 -2.00 -4.69 -4.88
C HIS A 50 -1.76 -3.53 -3.90
N LEU A 51 -2.86 -2.95 -3.43
CA LEU A 51 -2.93 -1.97 -2.35
C LEU A 51 -3.93 -2.43 -1.31
N LEU A 52 -3.60 -2.24 -0.05
CA LEU A 52 -4.45 -2.60 1.08
C LEU A 52 -4.33 -1.53 2.17
N PHE A 53 -5.45 -1.08 2.72
CA PHE A 53 -5.45 -0.17 3.86
C PHE A 53 -5.78 -0.93 5.13
N ASP A 54 -4.95 -0.71 6.16
CA ASP A 54 -5.13 -1.23 7.50
C ASP A 54 -5.71 -0.12 8.37
N GLU A 55 -7.04 -0.10 8.51
CA GLU A 55 -7.78 0.93 9.26
C GLU A 55 -7.38 0.96 10.74
N ASP A 56 -7.08 -0.21 11.32
CA ASP A 56 -6.73 -0.34 12.73
C ASP A 56 -5.35 0.28 13.04
N GLN A 57 -4.49 0.45 12.02
CA GLN A 57 -3.11 0.92 12.18
C GLN A 57 -2.81 2.22 11.42
N ASP A 58 -3.81 2.83 10.78
CA ASP A 58 -3.68 3.97 9.85
C ASP A 58 -2.51 3.78 8.86
N CYS A 59 -2.41 2.58 8.29
CA CYS A 59 -1.29 2.21 7.42
C CYS A 59 -1.77 1.77 6.05
N LEU A 60 -1.10 2.25 5.00
CA LEU A 60 -1.25 1.74 3.65
C LEU A 60 -0.17 0.69 3.38
N ILE A 61 -0.57 -0.42 2.78
CA ILE A 61 0.31 -1.51 2.36
C ILE A 61 0.29 -1.57 0.84
N SER A 62 1.47 -1.66 0.24
CA SER A 62 1.62 -1.84 -1.20
C SER A 62 2.52 -3.03 -1.50
N ALA A 63 2.18 -3.79 -2.53
CA ALA A 63 2.99 -4.91 -3.00
C ALA A 63 3.06 -4.94 -4.52
N GLY A 64 4.20 -5.37 -5.05
CA GLY A 64 4.47 -5.28 -6.48
C GLY A 64 5.35 -6.39 -7.05
N GLU A 65 5.68 -6.22 -8.33
CA GLU A 65 6.53 -7.11 -9.11
C GLU A 65 8.02 -7.06 -8.75
N ASP A 66 8.41 -6.18 -7.83
CA ASP A 66 9.76 -6.12 -7.25
C ASP A 66 9.93 -7.05 -6.04
N ASN A 67 8.90 -7.86 -5.75
CA ASN A 67 8.86 -8.85 -4.67
C ASN A 67 8.89 -8.21 -3.27
N LEU A 68 8.67 -6.89 -3.19
CA LEU A 68 8.65 -6.14 -1.96
C LEU A 68 7.22 -5.85 -1.51
N ILE A 69 7.08 -5.73 -0.20
CA ILE A 69 5.88 -5.21 0.44
C ILE A 69 6.32 -3.96 1.19
N HIS A 70 5.71 -2.82 0.90
CA HIS A 70 5.96 -1.57 1.60
C HIS A 70 4.79 -1.24 2.52
N ARG A 71 5.12 -0.78 3.73
CA ARG A 71 4.19 -0.25 4.71
C ARG A 71 4.42 1.25 4.85
N TRP A 72 3.34 2.00 4.70
CA TRP A 72 3.29 3.45 4.70
C TRP A 72 2.43 3.89 5.86
N ASN A 73 3.01 4.58 6.84
CA ASN A 73 2.21 5.23 7.87
C ASN A 73 1.52 6.46 7.25
N ILE A 74 0.20 6.47 7.26
CA ILE A 74 -0.58 7.53 6.64
C ILE A 74 -0.51 8.82 7.49
N GLU A 75 -0.29 8.74 8.80
CA GLU A 75 0.00 9.91 9.66
C GLU A 75 1.29 10.64 9.26
N ASP A 76 2.32 9.87 8.88
CA ASP A 76 3.60 10.43 8.42
C ASP A 76 3.49 11.05 7.02
N ILE A 77 2.51 10.60 6.24
CA ILE A 77 2.16 11.19 4.95
C ILE A 77 1.40 12.50 5.22
N ASN A 78 2.18 13.56 5.43
CA ASN A 78 1.63 14.90 5.57
C ASN A 78 1.06 15.37 4.23
N LEU A 79 -0.27 15.23 4.07
CA LEU A 79 -1.01 15.51 2.83
C LEU A 79 -0.90 16.99 2.38
N ASP A 80 -0.44 17.89 3.25
CA ASP A 80 -0.26 19.31 2.95
C ASP A 80 1.14 19.65 2.42
N ARG A 81 2.10 18.72 2.49
CA ARG A 81 3.46 18.94 2.02
C ARG A 81 3.85 17.87 1.01
N ASN A 82 4.17 18.32 -0.21
CA ASN A 82 4.68 17.47 -1.29
C ASN A 82 6.14 17.06 -1.01
N ILE A 83 6.35 16.31 0.06
CA ILE A 83 7.64 15.76 0.47
C ILE A 83 7.73 14.33 -0.06
N ASP A 84 8.89 13.93 -0.56
CA ASP A 84 9.16 12.53 -0.89
C ASP A 84 9.07 11.70 0.39
N VAL A 85 7.92 11.05 0.58
CA VAL A 85 7.70 10.13 1.70
C VAL A 85 8.32 8.79 1.32
N SER A 86 9.12 8.23 2.22
CA SER A 86 9.64 6.87 2.11
C SER A 86 8.77 5.90 2.89
N PRO A 87 8.74 4.61 2.51
CA PRO A 87 7.98 3.63 3.27
C PRO A 87 8.57 3.47 4.68
N THR A 88 7.71 3.44 5.69
CA THR A 88 8.10 3.24 7.09
C THR A 88 8.81 1.90 7.28
N LYS A 89 8.34 0.86 6.59
CA LYS A 89 8.98 -0.46 6.54
C LYS A 89 8.88 -1.08 5.16
N SER A 90 9.91 -1.83 4.79
CA SER A 90 9.96 -2.63 3.59
C SER A 90 10.23 -4.07 3.97
N PHE A 91 9.33 -4.98 3.58
CA PHE A 91 9.47 -6.40 3.82
C PHE A 91 9.91 -7.07 2.53
N GLN A 92 10.99 -7.83 2.62
CA GLN A 92 11.50 -8.68 1.55
C GLN A 92 11.45 -10.11 2.04
N GLY A 93 10.75 -10.96 1.32
CA GLY A 93 10.63 -12.36 1.67
C GLY A 93 10.38 -13.21 0.43
N HIS A 94 9.43 -12.80 -0.39
CA HIS A 94 9.11 -13.47 -1.64
C HIS A 94 10.28 -13.38 -2.64
N THR A 95 10.44 -14.44 -3.42
CA THR A 95 11.45 -14.50 -4.51
C THR A 95 10.82 -14.25 -5.88
N GLY A 96 9.51 -13.99 -5.92
CA GLY A 96 8.77 -13.67 -7.14
C GLY A 96 7.69 -12.60 -6.92
N PRO A 97 7.09 -12.11 -8.03
CA PRO A 97 6.09 -11.06 -8.00
C PRO A 97 4.95 -11.38 -7.04
N ILE A 98 4.57 -10.40 -6.23
CA ILE A 98 3.44 -10.51 -5.33
C ILE A 98 2.21 -10.05 -6.11
N HIS A 99 1.17 -10.87 -6.12
CA HIS A 99 -0.05 -10.57 -6.88
C HIS A 99 -1.18 -10.07 -6.01
N ASP A 100 -1.25 -10.59 -4.79
CA ASP A 100 -2.37 -10.33 -3.89
C ASP A 100 -1.90 -10.18 -2.45
N VAL A 101 -2.56 -9.29 -1.74
CA VAL A 101 -2.33 -8.98 -0.34
C VAL A 101 -3.69 -8.87 0.35
N CYS A 102 -3.90 -9.72 1.34
CA CYS A 102 -5.13 -9.76 2.11
C CYS A 102 -4.83 -9.58 3.59
N GLN A 103 -5.71 -8.89 4.31
CA GLN A 103 -5.62 -8.77 5.76
C GLN A 103 -6.74 -9.54 6.44
N ILE A 104 -6.38 -10.18 7.54
CA ILE A 104 -7.31 -10.82 8.45
C ILE A 104 -7.03 -10.36 9.88
N SER A 105 -8.08 -9.88 10.55
CA SER A 105 -8.02 -9.45 11.95
C SER A 105 -8.62 -10.56 12.82
N ILE A 106 -7.79 -11.20 13.66
CA ILE A 106 -8.20 -12.23 14.62
C ILE A 106 -8.01 -11.66 16.03
N GLY A 107 -9.07 -11.04 16.56
CA GLY A 107 -9.01 -10.36 17.86
C GLY A 107 -8.11 -9.13 17.80
N LYS A 108 -7.02 -9.13 18.57
CA LYS A 108 -6.00 -8.05 18.58
C LYS A 108 -4.89 -8.23 17.53
N PHE A 109 -4.91 -9.36 16.82
CA PHE A 109 -3.86 -9.66 15.85
C PHE A 109 -4.33 -9.27 14.45
N HIS A 110 -3.55 -8.42 13.79
CA HIS A 110 -3.70 -8.10 12.38
C HIS A 110 -2.65 -8.90 11.60
N LEU A 111 -3.12 -9.80 10.74
CA LEU A 111 -2.28 -10.64 9.92
C LEU A 111 -2.40 -10.21 8.46
N ILE A 112 -1.26 -10.10 7.78
CA ILE A 112 -1.21 -9.86 6.35
C ILE A 112 -0.79 -11.16 5.67
N LEU A 113 -1.62 -11.60 4.74
CA LEU A 113 -1.38 -12.74 3.87
C LEU A 113 -0.94 -12.20 2.51
N THR A 114 0.14 -12.76 1.99
CA THR A 114 0.73 -12.36 0.71
C THR A 114 0.87 -13.58 -0.17
N ALA A 115 0.40 -13.47 -1.42
CA ALA A 115 0.46 -14.54 -2.41
C ALA A 115 1.37 -14.14 -3.57
N SER A 116 2.30 -15.02 -3.93
CA SER A 116 3.34 -14.73 -4.92
C SER A 116 3.47 -15.82 -5.97
N SER A 117 4.03 -15.45 -7.14
CA SER A 117 4.46 -16.38 -8.18
C SER A 117 5.58 -17.32 -7.76
N ASP A 118 6.21 -17.12 -6.58
CA ASP A 118 7.18 -18.07 -6.02
C ASP A 118 6.55 -19.36 -5.48
N LEU A 119 5.27 -19.58 -5.77
CA LEU A 119 4.47 -20.74 -5.34
C LEU A 119 4.28 -20.79 -3.82
N SER A 120 4.48 -19.66 -3.14
CA SER A 120 4.28 -19.55 -1.69
C SER A 120 3.21 -18.52 -1.34
N VAL A 121 2.50 -18.82 -0.25
CA VAL A 121 1.71 -17.84 0.49
C VAL A 121 2.44 -17.60 1.79
N ARG A 122 2.71 -16.33 2.12
CA ARG A 122 3.39 -15.96 3.35
C ARG A 122 2.48 -15.15 4.24
N VAL A 123 2.57 -15.47 5.53
CA VAL A 123 1.97 -14.68 6.59
C VAL A 123 3.03 -13.72 7.09
N CYS A 124 2.84 -12.43 6.84
CA CYS A 124 3.62 -11.38 7.46
C CYS A 124 2.91 -10.94 8.74
N PHE A 125 3.55 -11.21 9.87
CA PHE A 125 3.14 -10.57 11.13
C PHE A 125 3.62 -9.12 11.10
N ILE A 126 2.70 -8.18 11.32
CA ILE A 126 3.10 -6.90 11.90
C ILE A 126 3.26 -7.18 13.40
N ILE A 127 4.42 -7.74 13.78
CA ILE A 127 4.72 -7.97 15.20
C ILE A 127 4.99 -6.60 15.81
N TYR A 128 4.09 -6.16 16.67
CA TYR A 128 4.38 -5.10 17.63
C TYR A 128 5.28 -5.69 18.71
N LEU A 129 6.56 -5.35 18.70
CA LEU A 129 7.29 -5.26 19.96
C LEU A 129 6.78 -3.99 20.62
N PHE A 130 6.04 -4.17 21.72
CA PHE A 130 5.76 -3.11 22.69
C PHE A 130 7.07 -2.68 23.37
#